data_AF-A0A1H0CHA1-F1
#
_entry.id   AF-A0A1H0CHA1-F1
#
_cell.length_a   1.000
_cell.length_b   1.000
_cell.length_c   1.000
_cell.angle_alpha   90.00
_cell.angle_beta   90.00
_cell.angle_gamma   90.00
#
_symmetry.space_group_name_H-M   'P 1'
#
loop_
_entity.id
_entity.type
_entity.pdbx_description
1 polymer ?
#
loop_
_entity_poly.entity_id
_entity_poly.type
_entity_poly.pdbx_seq_one_letter_code
_entity_poly.pdbx_strand_id
1 'polypeptide(L)'
;MKRVLILASLCVLILSGCNFKNQNCQTSDVISSINTNSSSSQLGTPIPINGFSLEDLKLQICVPSDIKFQDPNIDFDMPEHYSVMSGDPTFDLGAYMKAKLYGNYTYVCALTVENTIAAMELPVIFLQGFNLEDIENKRAVIMVGQRQLSMEELSAYEVYRDEAAVVYNFSSLVMTESFDDYIEIHKASTTYDYSWTKDVYHYFQNHIQEIIKRK
;
A
#
# COMPACT_ATOMS: atom_id res chain seq x y z
N MET A 1 24.93 22.31 40.75
CA MET A 1 24.82 20.91 41.23
C MET A 1 23.37 20.62 41.62
N LYS A 2 22.64 19.87 40.79
CA LYS A 2 21.49 19.04 41.18
C LYS A 2 21.41 17.91 40.15
N ARG A 3 21.50 16.68 40.67
CA ARG A 3 21.49 15.41 39.95
C ARG A 3 20.04 14.96 39.71
N VAL A 4 19.90 13.85 38.97
CA VAL A 4 18.85 12.81 39.09
C VAL A 4 17.64 13.05 38.14
N LEU A 5 17.07 12.10 37.38
CA LEU A 5 17.09 10.61 37.31
C LEU A 5 16.80 10.17 35.85
N ILE A 6 17.48 9.14 35.38
CA ILE A 6 17.15 8.35 34.18
C ILE A 6 16.12 7.29 34.58
N LEU A 7 15.03 7.13 33.83
CA LEU A 7 14.17 5.95 33.91
C LEU A 7 13.82 5.48 32.49
N ALA A 8 14.54 4.45 32.07
CA ALA A 8 14.18 3.57 30.97
C ALA A 8 12.96 2.74 31.39
N SER A 9 11.89 2.76 30.61
CA SER A 9 10.77 1.83 30.77
C SER A 9 10.81 0.80 29.65
N LEU A 10 11.26 -0.39 30.05
CA LEU A 10 11.28 -1.62 29.28
C LEU A 10 9.87 -2.25 29.38
N CYS A 11 9.10 -2.27 28.30
CA CYS A 11 7.88 -3.08 28.24
C CYS A 11 8.13 -4.35 27.42
N VAL A 12 8.27 -5.45 28.17
CA VAL A 12 8.22 -6.83 27.69
C VAL A 12 6.79 -7.32 27.92
N LEU A 13 6.12 -7.80 26.87
CA LEU A 13 4.91 -8.65 26.95
C LEU A 13 5.12 -9.78 25.93
N ILE A 14 5.75 -10.88 26.33
CA ILE A 14 5.16 -12.16 26.76
C ILE A 14 4.05 -12.68 25.83
N LEU A 15 4.45 -13.65 25.01
CA LEU A 15 3.64 -14.68 24.38
C LEU A 15 2.98 -15.59 25.42
N SER A 16 1.69 -15.86 25.27
CA SER A 16 0.92 -17.00 25.80
C SER A 16 -0.42 -16.98 25.03
N GLY A 17 -0.98 -18.03 24.47
CA GLY A 17 -0.84 -19.46 24.68
C GLY A 17 -2.24 -20.06 24.49
N CYS A 18 -2.32 -21.04 23.60
CA CYS A 18 -3.41 -21.95 23.21
C CYS A 18 -4.70 -21.99 24.06
N ASN A 19 -5.86 -22.06 23.37
CA ASN A 19 -6.87 -23.10 23.59
C ASN A 19 -8.04 -22.96 22.60
N PHE A 20 -8.12 -23.83 21.59
CA PHE A 20 -9.44 -24.22 21.08
C PHE A 20 -9.52 -25.73 20.86
N LYS A 21 -10.62 -26.28 21.36
CA LYS A 21 -10.86 -27.69 21.61
C LYS A 21 -11.21 -28.44 20.34
N ASN A 22 -10.46 -29.53 20.15
CA ASN A 22 -10.86 -30.87 19.76
C ASN A 22 -12.37 -31.12 19.54
N GLN A 23 -12.76 -31.49 18.33
CA GLN A 23 -13.93 -32.34 18.07
C GLN A 23 -13.53 -33.51 17.18
N ASN A 24 -13.74 -34.70 17.75
CA ASN A 24 -13.58 -36.00 17.14
C ASN A 24 -14.49 -36.16 15.91
N CYS A 25 -13.94 -36.68 14.82
CA CYS A 25 -14.72 -37.50 13.91
C CYS A 25 -13.93 -38.78 13.64
N GLN A 26 -14.34 -39.86 14.29
CA GLN A 26 -13.93 -41.21 13.92
C GLN A 26 -14.59 -41.56 12.60
N THR A 27 -13.80 -41.91 11.59
CA THR A 27 -14.23 -42.82 10.52
C THR A 27 -13.05 -43.68 10.09
N SER A 28 -13.18 -44.95 10.48
CA SER A 28 -12.71 -46.20 9.88
C SER A 28 -11.62 -46.20 8.81
N ASP A 29 -10.65 -47.07 9.06
CA ASP A 29 -9.63 -47.58 8.16
C ASP A 29 -10.17 -47.99 6.78
N VAL A 30 -9.60 -47.39 5.73
CA VAL A 30 -9.43 -48.02 4.43
C VAL A 30 -7.98 -47.77 4.00
N ILE A 31 -7.18 -48.82 4.09
CA ILE A 31 -5.83 -48.88 3.55
C ILE A 31 -5.97 -48.92 2.02
N SER A 32 -5.79 -47.77 1.38
CA SER A 32 -5.45 -47.68 -0.04
C SER A 32 -4.08 -47.05 -0.17
N SER A 33 -3.08 -47.88 -0.44
CA SER A 33 -1.73 -47.50 -0.84
C SER A 33 -1.79 -46.72 -2.15
N ILE A 34 -1.99 -45.41 -2.04
CA ILE A 34 -1.77 -44.48 -3.14
C ILE A 34 -0.29 -44.12 -3.12
N ASN A 35 0.43 -44.70 -4.07
CA ASN A 35 1.75 -44.23 -4.48
C ASN A 35 1.57 -42.86 -5.15
N THR A 36 1.34 -41.82 -4.35
CA THR A 36 1.54 -40.45 -4.79
C THR A 36 3.04 -40.27 -4.91
N ASN A 37 3.55 -40.52 -6.11
CA ASN A 37 4.73 -39.83 -6.59
C ASN A 37 4.40 -38.34 -6.58
N SER A 38 4.48 -37.72 -5.40
CA SER A 38 4.62 -36.29 -5.24
C SER A 38 5.99 -35.96 -5.83
N SER A 39 6.03 -35.83 -7.15
CA SER A 39 7.05 -35.06 -7.83
C SER A 39 6.93 -33.64 -7.30
N SER A 40 7.55 -33.38 -6.16
CA SER A 40 7.87 -32.04 -5.70
C SER A 40 8.82 -31.49 -6.76
N SER A 41 8.24 -30.94 -7.83
CA SER A 41 8.97 -30.13 -8.78
C SER A 41 9.66 -29.07 -7.93
N GLN A 42 10.97 -29.20 -7.75
CA GLN A 42 11.81 -28.19 -7.09
C GLN A 42 11.69 -26.94 -7.95
N LEU A 43 10.67 -26.12 -7.70
CA LEU A 43 10.65 -24.76 -8.20
C LEU A 43 11.90 -24.10 -7.63
N GLY A 44 12.80 -23.68 -8.51
CA GLY A 44 14.03 -23.00 -8.11
C GLY A 44 13.75 -21.75 -7.28
N THR A 45 14.80 -21.17 -6.72
CA THR A 45 14.73 -20.00 -5.81
C THR A 45 13.78 -18.92 -6.34
N PRO A 46 12.85 -18.40 -5.51
CA PRO A 46 12.01 -17.26 -5.89
C PRO A 46 12.83 -16.09 -6.43
N ILE A 47 12.29 -15.38 -7.41
CA ILE A 47 12.93 -14.23 -8.07
C ILE A 47 12.06 -13.00 -7.80
N PRO A 48 12.51 -12.05 -6.97
CA PRO A 48 11.83 -10.78 -6.81
C PRO A 48 11.75 -10.06 -8.15
N ILE A 49 10.55 -9.61 -8.52
CA ILE A 49 10.35 -8.78 -9.71
C ILE A 49 10.22 -7.31 -9.30
N ASN A 50 10.79 -6.43 -10.12
CA ASN A 50 10.65 -4.99 -9.91
C ASN A 50 9.28 -4.54 -10.41
N GLY A 51 8.62 -3.70 -9.61
CA GLY A 51 7.43 -3.01 -10.07
C GLY A 51 7.75 -1.79 -10.91
N PHE A 52 6.70 -1.29 -11.54
CA PHE A 52 6.70 -0.18 -12.47
C PHE A 52 5.72 0.90 -11.99
N SER A 53 6.02 2.16 -12.32
CA SER A 53 5.03 3.23 -12.23
C SER A 53 3.93 3.02 -13.27
N LEU A 54 2.78 3.69 -13.10
CA LEU A 54 1.75 3.69 -14.14
C LEU A 54 2.30 4.24 -15.47
N GLU A 55 3.13 5.27 -15.42
CA GLU A 55 3.70 5.88 -16.62
C GLU A 55 4.62 4.91 -17.40
N ASP A 56 5.44 4.14 -16.70
CA ASP A 56 6.30 3.10 -17.29
C ASP A 56 5.46 2.11 -18.11
N LEU A 57 4.28 1.78 -17.60
CA LEU A 57 3.32 0.87 -18.23
C LEU A 57 2.40 1.56 -19.23
N LYS A 58 2.56 2.85 -19.56
CA LYS A 58 1.61 3.59 -20.42
C LYS A 58 0.19 3.60 -19.84
N LEU A 59 0.07 3.61 -18.52
CA LEU A 59 -1.16 3.84 -17.78
C LEU A 59 -1.19 5.27 -17.22
N GLN A 60 -2.38 5.73 -16.86
CA GLN A 60 -2.60 6.99 -16.17
C GLN A 60 -3.85 6.94 -15.29
N ILE A 61 -3.95 7.89 -14.37
CA ILE A 61 -5.16 8.16 -13.59
C ILE A 61 -5.96 9.25 -14.33
N CYS A 62 -7.21 8.97 -14.63
CA CYS A 62 -8.15 9.87 -15.29
C CYS A 62 -9.31 10.20 -14.33
N VAL A 63 -9.12 11.22 -13.48
CA VAL A 63 -10.21 11.74 -12.64
C VAL A 63 -11.19 12.55 -13.52
N PRO A 64 -12.50 12.28 -13.48
CA PRO A 64 -13.50 13.08 -14.19
C PRO A 64 -13.45 14.56 -13.77
N SER A 65 -13.65 15.48 -14.72
CA SER A 65 -13.50 16.92 -14.49
C SER A 65 -14.60 17.56 -13.64
N ASP A 66 -15.70 16.84 -13.40
CA ASP A 66 -16.79 17.24 -12.51
C ASP A 66 -16.50 16.91 -11.04
N ILE A 67 -15.50 16.07 -10.77
CA ILE A 67 -15.01 15.83 -9.41
C ILE A 67 -14.18 17.03 -8.96
N LYS A 68 -14.63 17.67 -7.89
CA LYS A 68 -13.96 18.80 -7.26
C LYS A 68 -13.72 18.48 -5.79
N PHE A 69 -12.52 18.79 -5.34
CA PHE A 69 -12.19 18.87 -3.93
C PHE A 69 -12.16 20.35 -3.54
N GLN A 70 -12.45 20.66 -2.29
CA GLN A 70 -12.46 22.03 -1.82
C GLN A 70 -11.70 22.12 -0.51
N ASP A 71 -10.59 22.85 -0.51
CA ASP A 71 -9.88 23.20 0.70
C ASP A 71 -10.62 24.33 1.46
N PRO A 72 -11.20 24.08 2.64
CA PRO A 72 -11.92 25.11 3.40
C PRO A 72 -10.99 26.15 4.04
N ASN A 73 -9.67 25.97 3.96
CA ASN A 73 -8.68 26.87 4.54
C ASN A 73 -8.31 28.04 3.61
N ILE A 74 -8.77 28.03 2.35
CA ILE A 74 -8.47 29.06 1.36
C ILE A 74 -9.73 29.57 0.66
N ASP A 75 -9.71 30.87 0.33
CA ASP A 75 -10.81 31.55 -0.35
C ASP A 75 -10.70 31.52 -1.89
N PHE A 76 -9.63 30.91 -2.42
CA PHE A 76 -9.39 30.82 -3.86
C PHE A 76 -9.38 29.37 -4.33
N ASP A 77 -9.75 29.17 -5.60
CA ASP A 77 -9.77 27.86 -6.22
C ASP A 77 -8.33 27.42 -6.53
N MET A 78 -7.88 26.34 -5.90
CA MET A 78 -6.62 25.70 -6.26
C MET A 78 -6.81 24.94 -7.57
N PRO A 79 -5.94 25.17 -8.58
CA PRO A 79 -6.07 24.50 -9.87
C PRO A 79 -5.94 22.98 -9.75
N GLU A 80 -5.17 22.49 -8.77
CA GLU A 80 -4.98 21.08 -8.49
C GLU A 80 -5.01 20.84 -6.97
N HIS A 81 -5.91 19.98 -6.52
CA HIS A 81 -6.02 19.56 -5.11
C HIS A 81 -5.26 18.25 -4.82
N TYR A 82 -4.82 17.57 -5.88
CA TYR A 82 -4.05 16.35 -5.80
C TYR A 82 -2.98 16.35 -6.90
N SER A 83 -1.93 15.57 -6.72
CA SER A 83 -0.92 15.30 -7.74
C SER A 83 -0.70 13.80 -7.88
N VAL A 84 -0.32 13.37 -9.08
CA VAL A 84 0.06 11.99 -9.39
C VAL A 84 1.52 12.00 -9.78
N MET A 85 2.35 11.26 -9.04
CA MET A 85 3.79 11.29 -9.18
C MET A 85 4.36 9.88 -9.30
N SER A 86 5.52 9.77 -9.95
CA SER A 86 6.29 8.53 -10.00
C SER A 86 7.36 8.55 -8.91
N GLY A 87 7.44 7.46 -8.15
CA GLY A 87 8.46 7.25 -7.13
C GLY A 87 9.35 6.06 -7.46
N ASP A 88 10.49 6.01 -6.78
CA ASP A 88 11.46 4.93 -6.88
C ASP A 88 11.92 4.46 -5.46
N PRO A 89 12.67 3.36 -5.33
CA PRO A 89 13.07 2.82 -4.02
C PRO A 89 14.00 3.73 -3.20
N THR A 90 14.58 4.76 -3.82
CA THR A 90 15.45 5.75 -3.20
C THR A 90 14.68 6.93 -2.63
N PHE A 91 13.44 7.14 -3.08
CA PHE A 91 12.60 8.24 -2.61
C PHE A 91 12.25 8.08 -1.12
N ASP A 92 12.49 9.15 -0.35
CA ASP A 92 12.23 9.21 1.08
C ASP A 92 10.94 10.01 1.32
N LEU A 93 9.84 9.30 1.56
CA LEU A 93 8.55 9.90 1.94
C LEU A 93 8.45 10.15 3.46
N GLY A 94 9.57 10.05 4.18
CA GLY A 94 9.67 10.32 5.60
C GLY A 94 9.20 9.18 6.50
N ALA A 95 9.00 9.51 7.77
CA ALA A 95 8.83 8.54 8.86
C ALA A 95 7.54 7.69 8.82
N TYR A 96 6.66 7.94 7.85
CA TYR A 96 5.30 7.37 7.80
C TYR A 96 5.17 6.17 6.87
N MET A 97 6.27 5.73 6.26
CA MET A 97 6.35 4.45 5.54
C MET A 97 6.97 3.36 6.42
N LYS A 98 6.26 2.24 6.61
CA LYS A 98 6.79 1.04 7.28
C LYS A 98 7.50 0.08 6.32
N ALA A 99 7.21 0.20 5.02
CA ALA A 99 7.73 -0.71 4.00
C ALA A 99 8.08 0.04 2.71
N LYS A 100 9.17 -0.41 2.08
CA LYS A 100 9.60 0.07 0.76
C LYS A 100 9.03 -0.82 -0.33
N LEU A 101 8.69 -0.23 -1.46
CA LEU A 101 8.35 -0.96 -2.68
C LEU A 101 9.63 -1.28 -3.45
N TYR A 102 9.63 -2.43 -4.14
CA TYR A 102 10.73 -2.86 -4.99
C TYR A 102 10.48 -2.39 -6.43
N GLY A 103 11.37 -1.56 -6.98
CA GLY A 103 11.18 -0.94 -8.29
C GLY A 103 10.41 0.39 -8.24
N ASN A 104 9.97 0.84 -9.40
CA ASN A 104 9.22 2.10 -9.54
C ASN A 104 7.77 1.92 -9.07
N TYR A 105 7.13 3.01 -8.71
CA TYR A 105 5.73 3.04 -8.31
C TYR A 105 5.11 4.39 -8.67
N THR A 106 3.79 4.47 -8.58
CA THR A 106 3.05 5.74 -8.66
C THR A 106 2.45 6.02 -7.30
N TYR A 107 2.47 7.28 -6.87
CA TYR A 107 1.77 7.70 -5.67
C TYR A 107 0.92 8.92 -5.95
N VAL A 108 -0.21 9.00 -5.25
CA VAL A 108 -1.12 10.14 -5.31
C VAL A 108 -0.96 10.92 -4.01
N CYS A 109 -0.82 12.24 -4.11
CA CYS A 109 -0.78 13.13 -2.97
C CYS A 109 -1.99 14.05 -2.96
N ALA A 110 -2.54 14.35 -1.78
CA ALA A 110 -3.33 15.55 -1.56
C ALA A 110 -2.37 16.75 -1.38
N LEU A 111 -2.71 17.91 -1.95
CA LEU A 111 -1.87 19.11 -1.95
C LEU A 111 -2.40 20.15 -0.96
N THR A 112 -1.83 20.23 0.24
CA THR A 112 -2.26 21.19 1.27
C THR A 112 -1.45 22.48 1.23
N VAL A 113 -2.00 23.59 1.69
CA VAL A 113 -1.32 24.91 1.66
C VAL A 113 -1.11 25.50 3.07
N GLU A 114 -0.82 24.62 4.02
CA GLU A 114 -0.74 24.93 5.46
C GLU A 114 0.05 26.20 5.79
N ASN A 115 1.15 26.48 5.09
CA ASN A 115 2.02 27.61 5.39
C ASN A 115 1.96 28.78 4.38
N THR A 116 0.98 28.81 3.46
CA THR A 116 0.79 29.81 2.38
C THR A 116 1.95 29.99 1.38
N ILE A 117 3.13 29.42 1.66
CA ILE A 117 4.37 29.60 0.87
C ILE A 117 4.60 28.43 -0.07
N ALA A 118 4.29 27.21 0.37
CA ALA A 118 4.45 26.00 -0.43
C ALA A 118 3.29 25.04 -0.20
N ALA A 119 2.92 24.31 -1.26
CA ALA A 119 2.06 23.16 -1.11
C ALA A 119 2.83 22.04 -0.40
N MET A 120 2.21 21.44 0.59
CA MET A 120 2.66 20.23 1.25
C MET A 120 1.95 19.04 0.62
N GLU A 121 2.72 17.99 0.34
CA GLU A 121 2.23 16.78 -0.30
C GLU A 121 1.94 15.73 0.76
N LEU A 122 0.69 15.28 0.82
CA LEU A 122 0.25 14.20 1.71
C LEU A 122 -0.07 12.96 0.88
N PRO A 123 0.79 11.93 0.85
CA PRO A 123 0.52 10.70 0.12
C PRO A 123 -0.76 10.03 0.62
N VAL A 124 -1.67 9.73 -0.30
CA VAL A 124 -2.96 9.07 -0.05
C VAL A 124 -3.04 7.68 -0.67
N ILE A 125 -2.34 7.45 -1.79
CA ILE A 125 -2.35 6.17 -2.52
C ILE A 125 -0.95 5.79 -2.97
N PHE A 126 -0.61 4.50 -2.87
CA PHE A 126 0.59 3.89 -3.43
C PHE A 126 0.22 2.77 -4.41
N LEU A 127 0.48 2.99 -5.69
CA LEU A 127 0.21 2.05 -6.77
C LEU A 127 1.50 1.48 -7.33
N GLN A 128 1.51 0.18 -7.58
CA GLN A 128 2.63 -0.44 -8.28
C GLN A 128 2.11 -1.40 -9.34
N GLY A 129 2.57 -1.21 -10.56
CA GLY A 129 2.20 -2.03 -11.70
C GLY A 129 3.27 -3.07 -12.05
N PHE A 130 2.85 -4.10 -12.77
CA PHE A 130 3.70 -5.20 -13.22
C PHE A 130 3.21 -5.71 -14.57
N ASN A 131 4.13 -6.15 -15.44
CA ASN A 131 3.73 -6.86 -16.66
C ASN A 131 3.19 -8.24 -16.29
N LEU A 132 2.15 -8.70 -16.99
CA LEU A 132 1.59 -10.02 -16.74
C LEU A 132 2.58 -11.15 -17.05
N GLU A 133 3.39 -11.00 -18.10
CA GLU A 133 4.42 -11.98 -18.46
C GLU A 133 5.43 -12.21 -17.31
N ASP A 134 5.79 -11.15 -16.58
CA ASP A 134 6.71 -11.23 -15.44
C ASP A 134 6.06 -11.98 -14.26
N ILE A 135 4.77 -11.76 -14.01
CA ILE A 135 4.02 -12.38 -12.91
C ILE A 135 3.67 -13.85 -13.19
N GLU A 136 3.41 -14.20 -14.45
CA GLU A 136 3.06 -15.57 -14.85
C GLU A 136 4.24 -16.54 -14.71
N ASN A 137 5.46 -16.01 -14.58
CA ASN A 137 6.60 -16.80 -14.20
C ASN A 137 6.39 -17.40 -12.81
N LYS A 138 6.32 -18.73 -12.72
CA LYS A 138 6.07 -19.46 -11.46
C LYS A 138 7.07 -19.19 -10.34
N ARG A 139 8.23 -18.59 -10.64
CA ARG A 139 9.25 -18.19 -9.66
C ARG A 139 9.18 -16.72 -9.29
N ALA A 140 8.42 -15.90 -10.02
CA ALA A 140 8.30 -14.48 -9.73
C ALA A 140 7.61 -14.27 -8.38
N VAL A 141 8.12 -13.31 -7.61
CA VAL A 141 7.52 -12.90 -6.35
C VAL A 141 7.50 -11.39 -6.22
N ILE A 142 6.40 -10.87 -5.69
CA ILE A 142 6.26 -9.46 -5.38
C ILE A 142 6.63 -9.25 -3.91
N MET A 143 7.54 -8.30 -3.69
CA MET A 143 8.07 -7.96 -2.38
C MET A 143 7.57 -6.59 -1.94
N VAL A 144 7.06 -6.50 -0.71
CA VAL A 144 6.76 -5.23 -0.03
C VAL A 144 7.53 -5.21 1.28
N GLY A 145 8.55 -4.35 1.37
CA GLY A 145 9.56 -4.42 2.42
C GLY A 145 10.25 -5.80 2.42
N GLN A 146 10.22 -6.49 3.56
CA GLN A 146 10.81 -7.84 3.68
C GLN A 146 9.78 -8.96 3.43
N ARG A 147 8.52 -8.62 3.15
CA ARG A 147 7.43 -9.59 2.98
C ARG A 147 7.28 -9.99 1.52
N GLN A 148 7.28 -11.30 1.29
CA GLN A 148 6.88 -11.91 0.04
C GLN A 148 5.35 -12.09 0.05
N LEU A 149 4.66 -11.59 -0.98
CA LEU A 149 3.21 -11.76 -1.11
C LEU A 149 2.89 -12.95 -2.02
N SER A 150 1.95 -13.79 -1.59
CA SER A 150 1.36 -14.82 -2.44
C SER A 150 0.34 -14.22 -3.41
N MET A 151 0.01 -14.95 -4.49
CA MET A 151 -1.02 -14.52 -5.44
C MET A 151 -2.40 -14.37 -4.79
N GLU A 152 -2.72 -15.22 -3.80
CA GLU A 152 -3.96 -15.10 -3.04
C GLU A 152 -4.00 -13.78 -2.25
N GLU A 153 -2.91 -13.43 -1.56
CA GLU A 153 -2.82 -12.15 -0.85
C GLU A 153 -2.86 -10.95 -1.81
N LEU A 154 -2.18 -11.05 -2.95
CA LEU A 154 -2.14 -9.99 -3.98
C LEU A 154 -3.51 -9.66 -4.54
N SER A 155 -4.41 -10.65 -4.64
CA SER A 155 -5.77 -10.44 -5.15
C SER A 155 -6.56 -9.40 -4.35
N ALA A 156 -6.27 -9.24 -3.05
CA ALA A 156 -6.91 -8.25 -2.21
C ALA A 156 -6.45 -6.80 -2.47
N TYR A 157 -5.34 -6.62 -3.19
CA TYR A 157 -4.76 -5.31 -3.51
C TYR A 157 -4.94 -4.94 -4.98
N GLU A 158 -5.44 -5.84 -5.82
CA GLU A 158 -5.60 -5.60 -7.26
C GLU A 158 -6.61 -4.47 -7.50
N VAL A 159 -6.19 -3.46 -8.26
CA VAL A 159 -7.05 -2.33 -8.64
C VAL A 159 -7.21 -2.17 -10.14
N TYR A 160 -6.35 -2.79 -10.95
CA TYR A 160 -6.47 -2.75 -12.40
C TYR A 160 -5.81 -3.97 -13.01
N ARG A 161 -6.41 -4.49 -14.09
CA ARG A 161 -5.83 -5.53 -14.94
C ARG A 161 -6.32 -5.36 -16.37
N ASP A 162 -5.41 -5.47 -17.32
CA ASP A 162 -5.74 -5.69 -18.73
C ASP A 162 -4.87 -6.82 -19.31
N GLU A 163 -4.78 -6.91 -20.63
CA GLU A 163 -4.03 -7.96 -21.33
C GLU A 163 -2.51 -7.89 -21.14
N ALA A 164 -1.97 -6.74 -20.73
CA ALA A 164 -0.52 -6.52 -20.64
C ALA A 164 -0.03 -6.34 -19.19
N ALA A 165 -0.84 -5.73 -18.32
CA ALA A 165 -0.40 -5.36 -16.98
C ALA A 165 -1.47 -5.58 -15.90
N VAL A 166 -0.99 -5.66 -14.66
CA VAL A 166 -1.79 -5.58 -13.43
C VAL A 166 -1.23 -4.48 -12.53
N VAL A 167 -2.10 -3.78 -11.81
CA VAL A 167 -1.73 -2.74 -10.84
C VAL A 167 -2.33 -3.09 -9.48
N TYR A 168 -1.50 -2.99 -8.44
CA TYR A 168 -1.92 -3.18 -7.05
C TYR A 168 -1.84 -1.86 -6.28
N ASN A 169 -2.77 -1.66 -5.34
CA ASN A 169 -2.74 -0.59 -4.35
C ASN A 169 -2.14 -1.09 -3.03
N PHE A 170 -0.91 -0.69 -2.74
CA PHE A 170 -0.15 -1.11 -1.56
C PHE A 170 -0.20 -0.12 -0.40
N SER A 171 -1.10 0.87 -0.41
CA SER A 171 -1.17 1.88 0.66
C SER A 171 -1.20 1.28 2.07
N SER A 172 -2.02 0.26 2.32
CA SER A 172 -2.15 -0.36 3.65
C SER A 172 -0.91 -1.15 4.10
N LEU A 173 -0.07 -1.57 3.15
CA LEU A 173 1.21 -2.24 3.41
C LEU A 173 2.36 -1.27 3.57
N VAL A 174 2.29 -0.12 2.90
CA VAL A 174 3.33 0.91 2.87
C VAL A 174 3.19 1.86 4.06
N MET A 175 1.99 2.32 4.37
CA MET A 175 1.75 3.30 5.43
C MET A 175 1.84 2.66 6.82
N THR A 176 2.45 3.35 7.78
CA THR A 176 2.60 2.88 9.18
C THR A 176 1.26 2.77 9.90
N GLU A 177 0.41 3.78 9.73
CA GLU A 177 -0.85 3.97 10.46
C GLU A 177 -2.06 3.97 9.50
N SER A 178 -3.27 4.04 10.06
CA SER A 178 -4.46 4.36 9.27
C SER A 178 -4.34 5.77 8.69
N PHE A 179 -5.09 6.07 7.61
CA PHE A 179 -5.07 7.41 7.04
C PHE A 179 -5.60 8.47 8.03
N ASP A 180 -6.58 8.10 8.86
CA ASP A 180 -7.10 8.98 9.90
C ASP A 180 -6.02 9.33 10.94
N ASP A 181 -5.29 8.33 11.43
CA ASP A 181 -4.20 8.53 12.38
C ASP A 181 -3.06 9.35 11.75
N TYR A 182 -2.75 9.09 10.47
CA TYR A 182 -1.78 9.85 9.70
C TYR A 182 -2.14 11.34 9.62
N ILE A 183 -3.43 11.67 9.42
CA ILE A 183 -3.92 13.06 9.42
C ILE A 183 -3.88 13.67 10.83
N GLU A 184 -4.22 12.91 11.88
CA GLU A 184 -4.16 13.42 13.26
C GLU A 184 -2.73 13.79 13.70
N ILE A 185 -1.72 13.05 13.22
CA ILE A 185 -0.31 13.43 13.43
C ILE A 185 -0.01 14.80 12.82
N HIS A 186 -0.50 15.06 11.61
CA HIS A 186 -0.31 16.35 10.94
C HIS A 186 -1.06 17.47 11.65
N LYS A 187 -2.27 17.21 12.14
CA LYS A 187 -3.07 18.19 12.90
C LYS A 187 -2.43 18.61 14.22
N ALA A 188 -1.60 17.77 14.84
CA ALA A 188 -1.04 18.05 16.15
C ALA A 188 -0.22 19.36 16.23
N SER A 189 0.26 19.87 15.10
CA SER A 189 1.08 21.09 15.01
C SER A 189 0.39 22.30 14.40
N THR A 190 -0.90 22.23 14.05
CA THR A 190 -1.53 23.21 13.13
C THR A 190 -3.02 23.38 13.42
N THR A 191 -3.60 24.49 12.93
CA THR A 191 -5.06 24.74 12.96
C THR A 191 -5.74 24.46 11.62
N TYR A 192 -4.98 23.96 10.66
CA TYR A 192 -5.43 23.68 9.31
C TYR A 192 -6.46 22.54 9.32
N ASP A 193 -7.55 22.72 8.59
CA ASP A 193 -8.61 21.73 8.45
C ASP A 193 -8.27 20.74 7.33
N TYR A 194 -7.95 19.50 7.71
CA TYR A 194 -7.63 18.41 6.78
C TYR A 194 -8.86 17.57 6.38
N SER A 195 -10.09 18.01 6.67
CA SER A 195 -11.30 17.24 6.29
C SER A 195 -11.34 16.95 4.78
N TRP A 196 -11.01 17.94 3.96
CA TRP A 196 -11.00 17.80 2.51
C TRP A 196 -9.92 16.82 1.99
N THR A 197 -8.80 16.63 2.71
CA THR A 197 -7.78 15.65 2.31
C THR A 197 -8.30 14.22 2.50
N LYS A 198 -9.21 14.03 3.47
CA LYS A 198 -9.95 12.76 3.60
C LYS A 198 -10.88 12.55 2.43
N ASP A 199 -11.52 13.59 1.89
CA ASP A 199 -12.35 13.47 0.69
C ASP A 199 -11.52 13.02 -0.52
N VAL A 200 -10.30 13.57 -0.70
CA VAL A 200 -9.34 13.10 -1.71
C VAL A 200 -9.02 11.62 -1.48
N TYR A 201 -8.59 11.24 -0.27
CA TYR A 201 -8.27 9.86 0.07
C TYR A 201 -9.44 8.90 -0.21
N HIS A 202 -10.65 9.22 0.26
CA HIS A 202 -11.83 8.40 0.08
C HIS A 202 -12.24 8.28 -1.38
N TYR A 203 -12.17 9.37 -2.14
CA TYR A 203 -12.44 9.34 -3.57
C TYR A 203 -11.53 8.32 -4.27
N PHE A 204 -10.21 8.43 -4.06
CA PHE A 204 -9.29 7.49 -4.68
C PHE A 204 -9.49 6.06 -4.18
N GLN A 205 -9.67 5.83 -2.88
CA GLN A 205 -9.92 4.48 -2.35
C GLN A 205 -11.14 3.82 -3.00
N ASN A 206 -12.22 4.58 -3.23
CA ASN A 206 -13.47 4.06 -3.76
C ASN A 206 -13.49 3.94 -5.29
N HIS A 207 -12.76 4.81 -5.99
CA HIS A 207 -12.86 4.93 -7.45
C HIS A 207 -11.60 4.52 -8.21
N ILE A 208 -10.50 4.15 -7.52
CA ILE A 208 -9.21 3.91 -8.19
C ILE A 208 -9.29 2.89 -9.34
N GLN A 209 -10.12 1.87 -9.20
CA GLN A 209 -10.31 0.85 -10.24
C GLN A 209 -10.92 1.41 -11.53
N GLU A 210 -11.78 2.41 -11.40
CA GLU A 210 -12.53 3.00 -12.52
C GLU A 210 -11.71 4.05 -13.26
N ILE A 211 -10.76 4.69 -12.58
CA ILE A 211 -10.02 5.86 -13.08
C ILE A 211 -8.62 5.52 -13.62
N ILE A 212 -8.10 4.31 -13.41
CA ILE A 212 -6.87 3.86 -14.10
C ILE A 212 -7.20 3.49 -15.55
N LYS A 213 -6.48 4.08 -16.51
CA LYS A 213 -6.67 3.88 -17.96
C LYS A 213 -5.34 3.73 -18.70
N ARG A 214 -5.38 2.98 -19.80
CA ARG A 214 -4.32 2.93 -20.82
C ARG A 214 -4.27 4.27 -21.57
N LYS A 215 -3.06 4.82 -21.73
CA LYS A 215 -2.78 6.00 -22.55
C LYS A 215 -2.91 5.68 -24.03
#